data_AF-A0A7S2IIK8-F1
#
_entry.id   AF-A0A7S2IIK8-F1
#
_cell.length_a   1.000
_cell.length_b   1.000
_cell.length_c   1.000
_cell.angle_alpha   90.00
_cell.angle_beta   90.00
_cell.angle_gamma   90.00
#
_symmetry.space_group_name_H-M   'P 1'
#
loop_
_entity.id
_entity.type
_entity.pdbx_description
1 polymer ?
#
loop_
_entity_poly.entity_id
_entity_poly.type
_entity_poly.pdbx_seq_one_letter_code
_entity_poly.pdbx_strand_id
1 'polypeptide(L)'
;NQIPQPKPKNTKKHAAIFNKPTSRQRQTIRTFTMIHLVSLLLIISSLNHPSYASKTPPLRNRKLSESDKKGSSIENTNEGGAMTGGRLRTTLCADKCKSDCKTYVTPLNECYNGLIMFPDDESWGQFDIMDVTMTDYTMPGQQFQRNFYETTDGSCGEAAGGQIPGVPTDDFTLPFGECVGPFGAPRPWGTMNTLDLVEEE
;
A
#
# COMPACT_ATOMS: atom_id res chain seq x y z
N ASN A 1 -38.40 -16.11 49.86
CA ASN A 1 -38.13 -16.13 48.40
C ASN A 1 -36.71 -16.59 48.15
N GLN A 2 -36.49 -17.90 48.06
CA GLN A 2 -35.18 -18.48 47.77
C GLN A 2 -35.01 -18.63 46.26
N ILE A 3 -33.92 -18.05 45.74
CA ILE A 3 -33.55 -18.05 44.32
C ILE A 3 -32.92 -19.41 43.99
N PRO A 4 -33.37 -20.13 42.95
CA PRO A 4 -32.82 -21.43 42.62
C PRO A 4 -31.44 -21.31 41.96
N GLN A 5 -30.48 -22.05 42.51
CA GLN A 5 -29.11 -22.15 42.00
C GLN A 5 -29.05 -23.03 40.73
N PRO A 6 -28.26 -22.65 39.70
CA PRO A 6 -28.13 -23.42 38.47
C PRO A 6 -27.30 -24.69 38.65
N LYS A 7 -27.78 -25.79 38.05
CA LYS A 7 -27.12 -27.11 38.05
C LYS A 7 -25.85 -27.11 37.16
N PRO A 8 -24.78 -27.82 37.58
CA PRO A 8 -23.55 -27.92 36.81
C PRO A 8 -23.73 -28.78 35.54
N LYS A 9 -23.22 -28.28 34.41
CA LYS A 9 -23.18 -28.98 33.13
C LYS A 9 -22.03 -30.00 33.12
N ASN A 10 -22.36 -31.22 32.73
CA ASN A 10 -21.48 -32.38 32.65
C ASN A 10 -20.61 -32.31 31.38
N THR A 11 -19.32 -31.99 31.51
CA THR A 11 -18.37 -31.99 30.40
C THR A 11 -17.79 -33.39 30.18
N LYS A 12 -18.20 -34.05 29.09
CA LYS A 12 -17.56 -35.27 28.58
C LYS A 12 -16.15 -34.94 28.09
N LYS A 13 -15.15 -35.54 28.73
CA LYS A 13 -13.74 -35.55 28.28
C LYS A 13 -13.62 -36.42 27.02
N HIS A 14 -13.28 -35.82 25.90
CA HIS A 14 -12.80 -36.54 24.73
C HIS A 14 -11.32 -36.91 24.95
N ALA A 15 -11.04 -38.21 24.98
CA ALA A 15 -9.68 -38.74 25.00
C ALA A 15 -9.03 -38.49 23.62
N ALA A 16 -7.92 -37.77 23.60
CA ALA A 16 -7.09 -37.60 22.42
C ALA A 16 -6.30 -38.90 22.17
N ILE A 17 -6.52 -39.52 21.01
CA ILE A 17 -5.75 -40.66 20.49
C ILE A 17 -4.43 -40.10 19.99
N PHE A 18 -3.35 -40.39 20.70
CA PHE A 18 -1.97 -40.09 20.30
C PHE A 18 -1.53 -41.11 19.24
N ASN A 19 -1.61 -40.74 17.97
CA ASN A 19 -1.00 -41.51 16.88
C ASN A 19 0.53 -41.35 16.94
N LYS A 20 1.24 -42.47 17.06
CA LYS A 20 2.71 -42.51 16.98
C LYS A 20 3.16 -42.11 15.56
N PRO A 21 4.17 -41.24 15.42
CA PRO A 21 4.73 -40.89 14.12
C PRO A 21 5.51 -42.07 13.52
N THR A 22 5.21 -42.37 12.26
CA THR A 22 5.84 -43.39 11.43
C THR A 22 7.23 -42.94 10.94
N SER A 23 8.12 -43.91 10.73
CA SER A 23 9.58 -43.78 10.63
C SER A 23 10.15 -43.13 9.36
N ARG A 24 9.41 -42.23 8.69
CA ARG A 24 9.85 -41.56 7.45
C ARG A 24 10.39 -40.13 7.61
N GLN A 25 10.63 -39.66 8.83
CA GLN A 25 11.31 -38.38 9.12
C GLN A 25 12.71 -38.59 9.71
N ARG A 26 13.65 -39.11 8.92
CA ARG A 26 15.09 -39.14 9.31
C ARG A 26 16.06 -38.68 8.22
N GLN A 27 15.58 -38.02 7.16
CA GLN A 27 16.46 -37.60 6.04
C GLN A 27 16.53 -36.09 5.77
N THR A 28 15.76 -35.25 6.45
CA THR A 28 15.72 -33.79 6.17
C THR A 28 16.44 -32.92 7.22
N ILE A 29 17.34 -33.50 8.02
CA ILE A 29 18.09 -32.76 9.06
C ILE A 29 19.51 -32.39 8.59
N ARG A 30 19.95 -32.84 7.40
CA ARG A 30 21.31 -32.55 6.91
C ARG A 30 21.44 -31.33 5.99
N THR A 31 20.35 -30.69 5.60
CA THR A 31 20.38 -29.48 4.74
C THR A 31 20.24 -28.16 5.49
N PHE A 32 19.80 -28.17 6.75
CA PHE A 32 19.59 -26.93 7.52
C PHE A 32 20.88 -26.31 8.11
N THR A 33 21.96 -27.08 8.24
CA THR A 33 23.22 -26.55 8.79
C THR A 33 24.10 -25.81 7.78
N MET A 34 23.86 -25.95 6.47
CA MET A 34 24.62 -25.23 5.43
C MET A 34 24.06 -23.83 5.14
N ILE A 35 22.76 -23.58 5.35
CA ILE A 35 22.12 -22.29 4.99
C ILE A 35 22.44 -21.19 6.02
N HIS A 36 22.69 -21.54 7.28
CA HIS A 36 23.06 -20.56 8.31
C HIS A 36 24.49 -20.01 8.17
N LEU A 37 25.41 -20.74 7.52
CA LEU A 37 26.78 -20.25 7.30
C LEU A 37 26.88 -19.24 6.14
N VAL A 38 26.05 -19.37 5.11
CA VAL A 38 26.01 -18.40 3.99
C VAL A 38 25.35 -17.08 4.43
N SER A 39 24.37 -17.14 5.33
CA SER A 39 23.70 -15.93 5.85
C SER A 39 24.61 -15.09 6.77
N LEU A 40 25.55 -15.70 7.48
CA LEU A 40 26.47 -14.97 8.37
C LEU A 40 27.59 -14.25 7.59
N LEU A 41 27.96 -14.73 6.40
CA LEU A 41 28.98 -14.11 5.54
C LEU A 41 28.47 -12.88 4.77
N LEU A 42 27.16 -12.75 4.56
CA LEU A 42 26.58 -11.56 3.89
C LEU A 42 26.41 -10.36 4.82
N ILE A 43 26.39 -10.55 6.15
CA ILE A 43 26.26 -9.44 7.11
C ILE A 43 27.58 -8.68 7.31
N ILE A 44 28.74 -9.32 7.05
CA ILE A 44 30.05 -8.69 7.25
C ILE A 44 30.41 -7.71 6.12
N SER A 45 29.78 -7.79 4.95
CA SER A 45 30.05 -6.92 3.80
C SER A 45 29.39 -5.53 3.89
N SER A 46 28.54 -5.27 4.88
CA SER A 46 27.79 -4.00 5.00
C SER A 46 28.48 -2.92 5.86
N LEU A 47 29.63 -3.21 6.49
CA LEU A 47 30.27 -2.30 7.45
C LEU A 47 31.35 -1.36 6.87
N ASN A 48 31.57 -1.36 5.55
CA ASN A 48 32.51 -0.42 4.92
C ASN A 48 31.81 0.45 3.88
N HIS A 49 31.11 1.50 4.34
CA HIS A 49 30.84 2.67 3.49
C HIS A 49 31.71 3.83 4.00
N PRO A 50 32.70 4.30 3.21
CA PRO A 50 33.42 5.53 3.51
C PRO A 50 32.46 6.73 3.40
N SER A 51 32.47 7.57 4.43
CA SER A 51 31.76 8.84 4.47
C SER A 51 32.15 9.72 3.28
N TYR A 52 31.25 9.90 2.32
CA TYR A 52 31.35 10.98 1.35
C TYR A 52 30.83 12.26 1.99
N ALA A 53 31.77 13.15 2.29
CA ALA A 53 31.51 14.53 2.68
C ALA A 53 30.77 15.25 1.54
N SER A 54 29.49 15.55 1.75
CA SER A 54 28.72 16.43 0.87
C SER A 54 29.21 17.87 1.05
N LYS A 55 29.90 18.38 0.02
CA LYS A 55 30.19 19.81 -0.14
C LYS A 55 28.90 20.49 -0.57
N THR A 56 28.44 21.43 0.25
CA THR A 56 27.41 22.40 -0.10
C THR A 56 27.84 23.22 -1.32
N PRO A 57 27.00 23.36 -2.36
CA PRO A 57 27.18 24.39 -3.38
C PRO A 57 26.58 25.73 -2.90
N PRO A 58 27.18 26.88 -3.26
CA PRO A 58 26.71 28.19 -2.86
C PRO A 58 25.44 28.58 -3.63
N LEU A 59 24.46 29.12 -2.89
CA LEU A 59 23.29 29.80 -3.41
C LEU A 59 23.71 30.96 -4.33
N ARG A 60 23.48 30.79 -5.63
CA ARG A 60 23.67 31.85 -6.64
C ARG A 60 22.30 32.36 -7.07
N ASN A 61 21.97 33.55 -6.58
CA ASN A 61 20.85 34.36 -7.04
C ASN A 61 20.89 34.54 -8.57
N ARG A 62 19.81 34.20 -9.26
CA ARG A 62 19.60 34.64 -10.64
C ARG A 62 18.15 35.08 -10.87
N LYS A 63 18.01 36.40 -10.79
CA LYS A 63 17.16 37.32 -11.56
C LYS A 63 16.19 36.67 -12.56
N LEU A 64 14.91 37.00 -12.38
CA LEU A 64 13.87 36.94 -13.42
C LEU A 64 14.36 37.64 -14.70
N SER A 65 14.17 36.98 -15.84
CA SER A 65 13.94 37.65 -17.12
C SER A 65 12.99 36.81 -17.95
N GLU A 66 11.84 37.42 -18.19
CA GLU A 66 10.79 37.12 -19.14
C GLU A 66 11.30 37.34 -20.57
N SER A 67 11.18 36.34 -21.45
CA SER A 67 11.07 36.56 -22.91
C SER A 67 10.60 35.30 -23.64
N ASP A 68 9.66 35.52 -24.56
CA ASP A 68 9.03 34.59 -25.48
C ASP A 68 9.99 33.78 -26.38
N LYS A 69 9.61 32.54 -26.72
CA LYS A 69 9.51 32.06 -28.13
C LYS A 69 9.02 30.61 -28.26
N LYS A 70 7.79 30.51 -28.76
CA LYS A 70 7.41 29.85 -30.04
C LYS A 70 8.22 28.62 -30.49
N GLY A 71 7.57 27.46 -30.40
CA GLY A 71 7.51 26.44 -31.46
C GLY A 71 8.75 25.59 -31.70
N SER A 72 8.73 24.36 -31.19
CA SER A 72 9.38 23.23 -31.85
C SER A 72 8.62 21.95 -31.54
N SER A 73 7.88 21.50 -32.54
CA SER A 73 7.27 20.18 -32.62
C SER A 73 8.39 19.15 -32.67
N ILE A 74 8.50 18.31 -31.64
CA ILE A 74 9.19 17.03 -31.73
C ILE A 74 8.15 15.98 -31.32
N GLU A 75 7.54 15.38 -32.34
CA GLU A 75 6.89 14.08 -32.19
C GLU A 75 7.99 13.07 -31.87
N ASN A 76 8.07 12.66 -30.61
CA ASN A 76 8.76 11.43 -30.23
C ASN A 76 7.70 10.38 -29.95
N THR A 77 7.41 9.59 -30.97
CA THR A 77 6.79 8.28 -30.85
C THR A 77 7.69 7.39 -30.00
N ASN A 78 7.30 7.19 -28.75
CA ASN A 78 7.62 5.97 -28.01
C ASN A 78 6.29 5.38 -27.56
N GLU A 79 5.94 4.24 -28.16
CA GLU A 79 4.89 3.35 -27.70
C GLU A 79 5.32 2.74 -26.35
N GLY A 80 5.20 3.52 -25.30
CA GLY A 80 4.96 3.03 -23.95
C GLY A 80 3.58 3.53 -23.61
N GLY A 81 2.57 2.66 -23.71
CA GLY A 81 1.18 3.02 -23.44
C GLY A 81 1.13 3.79 -22.13
N ALA A 82 0.89 5.11 -22.24
CA ALA A 82 0.62 5.93 -21.08
C ALA A 82 -0.59 5.28 -20.44
N MET A 83 -0.39 4.65 -19.27
CA MET A 83 -1.48 4.17 -18.44
C MET A 83 -2.37 5.38 -18.22
N THR A 84 -3.44 5.49 -19.01
CA THR A 84 -4.41 6.56 -18.92
C THR A 84 -4.90 6.52 -17.48
N GLY A 85 -4.55 7.54 -16.69
CA GLY A 85 -4.71 7.54 -15.24
C GLY A 85 -6.12 7.10 -14.86
N GLY A 86 -6.22 5.88 -14.33
CA GLY A 86 -7.49 5.32 -13.87
C GLY A 86 -8.02 6.15 -12.71
N ARG A 87 -9.30 5.96 -12.36
CA ARG A 87 -9.88 6.55 -11.17
C ARG A 87 -10.36 5.46 -10.23
N LEU A 88 -10.20 5.68 -8.94
CA LEU A 88 -10.67 4.80 -7.89
C LEU A 88 -11.95 5.38 -7.27
N ARG A 89 -13.06 4.65 -7.35
CA ARG A 89 -14.25 4.94 -6.54
C ARG A 89 -14.12 4.24 -5.20
N THR A 90 -13.87 5.00 -4.14
CA THR A 90 -13.81 4.50 -2.76
C THR A 90 -15.09 4.89 -2.03
N THR A 91 -15.82 3.93 -1.46
CA THR A 91 -16.94 4.19 -0.56
C THR A 91 -16.58 3.78 0.85
N LEU A 92 -16.51 4.73 1.78
CA LEU A 92 -16.22 4.49 3.20
C LEU A 92 -17.52 4.58 4.01
N CYS A 93 -17.68 3.73 5.02
CA CYS A 93 -18.88 3.62 5.86
C CYS A 93 -18.53 3.41 7.35
N ALA A 94 -19.42 3.83 8.25
CA ALA A 94 -19.25 3.65 9.69
C ALA A 94 -19.46 2.19 10.12
N ASP A 95 -20.42 1.49 9.52
CA ASP A 95 -20.79 0.10 9.85
C ASP A 95 -20.56 -0.87 8.68
N LYS A 96 -19.35 -1.43 8.57
CA LYS A 96 -19.00 -2.55 7.67
C LYS A 96 -19.63 -2.47 6.27
N CYS A 97 -19.48 -1.32 5.62
CA CYS A 97 -20.00 -1.03 4.27
C CYS A 97 -21.53 -1.06 4.12
N LYS A 98 -22.29 -0.81 5.21
CA LYS A 98 -23.76 -0.85 5.21
C LYS A 98 -24.43 0.51 5.39
N SER A 99 -23.90 1.35 6.26
CA SER A 99 -24.56 2.61 6.65
C SER A 99 -23.57 3.72 6.98
N ASP A 100 -24.07 4.97 6.96
CA ASP A 100 -23.30 6.21 7.07
C ASP A 100 -22.10 6.21 6.12
N CYS A 101 -22.43 6.07 4.83
CA CYS A 101 -21.47 5.90 3.76
C CYS A 101 -21.22 7.21 3.01
N LYS A 102 -19.98 7.44 2.62
CA LYS A 102 -19.60 8.51 1.69
C LYS A 102 -18.67 7.96 0.62
N THR A 103 -18.89 8.40 -0.60
CA THR A 103 -18.15 7.95 -1.78
C THR A 103 -17.23 9.07 -2.28
N TYR A 104 -16.01 8.68 -2.64
CA TYR A 104 -14.94 9.53 -3.10
C TYR A 104 -14.40 8.99 -4.42
N VAL A 105 -13.84 9.90 -5.22
CA VAL A 105 -13.13 9.56 -6.44
C VAL A 105 -11.72 10.10 -6.32
N THR A 106 -10.74 9.21 -6.33
CA THR A 106 -9.30 9.53 -6.25
C THR A 106 -8.59 9.03 -7.51
N PRO A 107 -7.43 9.58 -7.87
CA PRO A 107 -6.68 9.08 -9.02
C PRO A 107 -5.97 7.75 -8.70
N LEU A 108 -5.79 6.91 -9.71
CA LEU A 108 -4.93 5.72 -9.69
C LEU A 108 -3.61 6.03 -10.40
N ASN A 109 -2.53 5.48 -9.88
CA ASN A 109 -1.16 5.66 -10.37
C ASN A 109 -0.68 7.12 -10.35
N GLU A 110 -1.28 7.95 -9.48
CA GLU A 110 -0.94 9.35 -9.26
C GLU A 110 -0.99 9.65 -7.77
N CYS A 111 -0.10 10.53 -7.32
CA CYS A 111 -0.07 11.00 -5.94
C CYS A 111 -1.19 12.00 -5.68
N TYR A 112 -1.80 11.90 -4.50
CA TYR A 112 -2.81 12.83 -4.06
C TYR A 112 -2.81 12.96 -2.55
N ASN A 113 -3.43 14.03 -2.06
CA ASN A 113 -3.68 14.23 -0.64
C ASN A 113 -5.18 14.23 -0.37
N GLY A 114 -5.64 13.30 0.47
CA GLY A 114 -7.06 13.16 0.78
C GLY A 114 -7.67 14.40 1.42
N LEU A 115 -6.94 15.07 2.31
CA LEU A 115 -7.40 16.27 3.00
C LEU A 115 -7.47 17.48 2.04
N ILE A 116 -6.56 17.59 1.06
CA ILE A 116 -6.65 18.64 0.03
C ILE A 116 -7.86 18.41 -0.90
N MET A 117 -8.12 17.16 -1.29
CA MET A 117 -9.24 16.82 -2.17
C MET A 117 -10.60 16.90 -1.46
N PHE A 118 -10.64 16.60 -0.16
CA PHE A 118 -11.86 16.48 0.64
C PHE A 118 -11.72 17.23 1.98
N PRO A 119 -11.55 18.58 1.96
CA PRO A 119 -11.13 19.35 3.14
C PRO A 119 -12.13 19.36 4.30
N ASP A 120 -13.42 19.13 4.03
CA ASP A 120 -14.48 19.12 5.04
C ASP A 120 -14.82 17.71 5.53
N ASP A 121 -13.92 16.73 5.33
CA ASP A 121 -14.16 15.35 5.71
C ASP A 121 -13.05 14.74 6.57
N GLU A 122 -13.38 14.46 7.83
CA GLU A 122 -12.48 13.89 8.83
C GLU A 122 -12.03 12.45 8.53
N SER A 123 -12.57 11.78 7.50
CA SER A 123 -12.12 10.44 7.10
C SER A 123 -10.73 10.45 6.47
N TRP A 124 -10.22 11.62 6.08
CA TRP A 124 -8.95 11.76 5.37
C TRP A 124 -7.88 12.40 6.26
N GLY A 125 -6.72 11.74 6.30
CA GLY A 125 -5.54 12.25 6.97
C GLY A 125 -4.78 13.28 6.15
N GLN A 126 -3.83 13.96 6.79
CA GLN A 126 -2.98 14.99 6.17
C GLN A 126 -1.90 14.45 5.23
N PHE A 127 -1.68 13.13 5.20
CA PHE A 127 -0.58 12.50 4.49
C PHE A 127 -0.95 12.13 3.05
N ASP A 128 0.05 12.13 2.17
CA ASP A 128 -0.11 11.80 0.77
C ASP A 128 -0.31 10.30 0.57
N ILE A 129 -1.07 9.98 -0.47
CA ILE A 129 -1.50 8.63 -0.82
C ILE A 129 -1.23 8.43 -2.32
N MET A 130 -0.81 7.22 -2.68
CA MET A 130 -0.77 6.77 -4.07
C MET A 130 -1.35 5.36 -4.17
N ASP A 131 -2.43 5.23 -4.93
CA ASP A 131 -3.08 3.94 -5.21
C ASP A 131 -2.56 3.37 -6.54
N VAL A 132 -1.86 2.23 -6.50
CA VAL A 132 -1.21 1.61 -7.67
C VAL A 132 -1.94 0.34 -8.05
N THR A 133 -2.42 0.26 -9.29
CA THR A 133 -3.05 -0.95 -9.81
C THR A 133 -2.03 -2.08 -9.91
N MET A 134 -2.35 -3.25 -9.37
CA MET A 134 -1.49 -4.43 -9.51
C MET A 134 -1.97 -5.25 -10.71
N THR A 135 -1.18 -5.26 -11.78
CA THR A 135 -1.40 -6.15 -12.94
C THR A 135 -0.73 -7.49 -12.71
N ASP A 136 -1.03 -8.14 -11.58
CA ASP A 136 -0.57 -9.51 -11.38
C ASP A 136 -1.60 -10.48 -11.95
N TYR A 137 -1.37 -10.92 -13.19
CA TYR A 137 -2.19 -11.90 -13.90
C TYR A 137 -2.25 -13.28 -13.22
N THR A 138 -1.43 -13.52 -12.19
CA THR A 138 -1.38 -14.81 -11.49
C THR A 138 -2.32 -14.88 -10.29
N MET A 139 -2.91 -13.76 -9.85
CA MET A 139 -3.83 -13.71 -8.73
C MET A 139 -5.28 -13.61 -9.22
N PRO A 140 -6.18 -14.55 -8.84
CA PRO A 140 -7.60 -14.41 -9.12
C PRO A 140 -8.15 -13.26 -8.27
N GLY A 141 -8.63 -12.20 -8.92
CA GLY A 141 -9.18 -11.02 -8.29
C GLY A 141 -8.30 -9.80 -8.50
N GLN A 142 -8.87 -8.72 -9.04
CA GLN A 142 -8.16 -7.46 -9.19
C GLN A 142 -7.88 -6.87 -7.79
N GLN A 143 -6.64 -6.46 -7.57
CA GLN A 143 -6.18 -5.81 -6.34
C GLN A 143 -5.36 -4.57 -6.70
N PHE A 144 -5.18 -3.67 -5.73
CA PHE A 144 -4.29 -2.52 -5.85
C PHE A 144 -3.49 -2.34 -4.57
N GLN A 145 -2.37 -1.67 -4.66
CA GLN A 145 -1.55 -1.29 -3.52
C GLN A 145 -1.83 0.17 -3.17
N ARG A 146 -2.27 0.43 -1.93
CA ARG A 146 -2.37 1.77 -1.37
C ARG A 146 -1.09 2.07 -0.60
N ASN A 147 -0.36 3.07 -1.04
CA ASN A 147 0.87 3.54 -0.40
C ASN A 147 0.62 4.87 0.31
N PHE A 148 1.20 5.05 1.49
CA PHE A 148 1.17 6.30 2.26
C PHE A 148 2.57 6.92 2.35
N TYR A 149 2.65 8.25 2.35
CA TYR A 149 3.90 9.02 2.36
C TYR A 149 3.89 10.11 3.42
N GLU A 150 5.07 10.51 3.92
CA GLU A 150 5.17 11.58 4.94
C GLU A 150 4.83 12.97 4.40
N THR A 151 4.87 13.18 3.09
CA THR A 151 4.51 14.45 2.45
C THR A 151 3.02 14.75 2.62
N THR A 152 2.64 16.02 2.50
CA THR A 152 1.29 16.52 2.81
C THR A 152 0.75 17.46 1.73
N ASP A 153 1.34 17.44 0.54
CA ASP A 153 1.09 18.39 -0.55
C ASP A 153 0.64 17.72 -1.86
N GLY A 154 0.44 16.41 -1.83
CA GLY A 154 0.07 15.58 -2.98
C GLY A 154 1.26 15.15 -3.85
N SER A 155 2.50 15.34 -3.40
CA SER A 155 3.69 15.01 -4.21
C SER A 155 4.21 13.58 -4.03
N CYS A 156 3.89 12.93 -2.89
CA CYS A 156 4.59 11.72 -2.40
C CYS A 156 6.12 11.86 -2.28
N GLY A 157 6.65 13.08 -2.32
CA GLY A 157 8.09 13.37 -2.30
C GLY A 157 8.89 12.81 -3.47
N GLU A 158 10.17 13.15 -3.49
CA GLU A 158 11.16 12.59 -4.42
C GLU A 158 12.00 11.53 -3.69
N ALA A 159 12.19 10.37 -4.30
CA ALA A 159 13.20 9.42 -3.84
C ALA A 159 14.61 10.02 -4.05
N ALA A 160 15.57 9.63 -3.21
CA ALA A 160 16.97 10.00 -3.37
C ALA A 160 17.46 9.60 -4.78
N GLY A 161 17.63 10.57 -5.67
CA GLY A 161 17.90 10.35 -7.10
C GLY A 161 16.89 10.97 -8.06
N GLY A 162 15.86 11.67 -7.57
CA GLY A 162 14.90 12.41 -8.41
C GLY A 162 13.84 11.54 -9.06
N GLN A 163 13.63 10.32 -8.55
CA GLN A 163 12.60 9.41 -9.03
C GLN A 163 11.36 9.59 -8.14
N ILE A 164 10.21 9.87 -8.75
CA ILE A 164 8.92 9.99 -8.08
C ILE A 164 8.15 8.69 -8.32
N PRO A 165 7.47 8.15 -7.30
CA PRO A 165 7.31 8.67 -5.94
C PRO A 165 8.49 8.35 -5.00
N GLY A 166 8.53 8.99 -3.83
CA GLY A 166 9.44 8.70 -2.72
C GLY A 166 9.27 7.28 -2.13
N VAL A 167 9.83 7.05 -0.94
CA VAL A 167 9.66 5.76 -0.24
C VAL A 167 8.38 5.82 0.61
N PRO A 168 7.41 4.89 0.43
CA PRO A 168 6.23 4.83 1.28
C PRO A 168 6.60 4.57 2.75
N THR A 169 5.86 5.17 3.68
CA THR A 169 5.96 4.85 5.11
C THR A 169 5.16 3.63 5.50
N ASP A 170 4.09 3.36 4.77
CA ASP A 170 3.18 2.23 4.99
C ASP A 170 2.51 1.86 3.67
N ASP A 171 2.11 0.61 3.53
CA ASP A 171 1.45 0.11 2.34
C ASP A 171 0.47 -1.03 2.64
N PHE A 172 -0.61 -1.09 1.85
CA PHE A 172 -1.65 -2.11 1.98
C PHE A 172 -2.07 -2.61 0.60
N THR A 173 -2.10 -3.93 0.43
CA THR A 173 -2.77 -4.55 -0.72
C THR A 173 -4.26 -4.69 -0.43
N LEU A 174 -5.09 -4.09 -1.28
CA LEU A 174 -6.52 -4.02 -1.11
C LEU A 174 -7.25 -4.66 -2.31
N PRO A 175 -8.26 -5.50 -2.07
CA PRO A 175 -9.10 -6.05 -3.12
C PRO A 175 -10.10 -5.02 -3.64
N PHE A 176 -10.39 -5.08 -4.94
CA PHE A 176 -11.55 -4.38 -5.50
C PHE A 176 -12.84 -5.15 -5.17
N GLY A 177 -13.95 -4.43 -5.02
CA GLY A 177 -15.29 -4.98 -4.83
C GLY A 177 -15.59 -5.56 -3.45
N GLU A 178 -14.59 -5.73 -2.58
CA GLU A 178 -14.79 -6.25 -1.23
C GLU A 178 -14.92 -5.16 -0.16
N CYS A 179 -15.57 -5.49 0.96
CA CYS A 179 -15.63 -4.61 2.13
C CYS A 179 -14.46 -4.91 3.08
N VAL A 180 -13.53 -3.97 3.22
CA VAL A 180 -12.30 -4.10 4.00
C VAL A 180 -12.14 -2.95 5.00
N GLY A 181 -11.31 -3.12 6.02
CA GLY A 181 -11.08 -2.13 7.08
C GLY A 181 -10.58 -2.76 8.39
N PRO A 182 -10.27 -1.94 9.42
CA PRO A 182 -10.59 -0.51 9.56
C PRO A 182 -9.53 0.46 8.99
N PHE A 183 -9.96 1.60 8.41
CA PHE A 183 -9.11 2.68 7.86
C PHE A 183 -9.14 4.00 8.66
N GLY A 184 -9.55 3.96 9.93
CA GLY A 184 -9.68 5.15 10.79
C GLY A 184 -11.12 5.65 10.93
N ALA A 185 -11.31 6.60 11.84
CA ALA A 185 -12.62 7.23 12.09
C ALA A 185 -12.90 8.33 11.04
N PRO A 186 -14.17 8.74 10.82
CA PRO A 186 -15.41 8.16 11.35
C PRO A 186 -15.92 6.94 10.56
N ARG A 187 -15.34 6.67 9.38
CA ARG A 187 -15.81 5.64 8.44
C ARG A 187 -14.73 4.59 8.16
N PRO A 188 -14.50 3.64 9.08
CA PRO A 188 -13.37 2.72 8.96
C PRO A 188 -13.52 1.66 7.87
N TRP A 189 -14.71 1.43 7.33
CA TRP A 189 -14.95 0.31 6.42
C TRP A 189 -15.13 0.79 4.99
N GLY A 190 -14.36 0.25 4.05
CA GLY A 190 -14.34 0.71 2.68
C GLY A 190 -14.60 -0.39 1.65
N THR A 191 -15.25 -0.02 0.54
CA THR A 191 -15.25 -0.78 -0.71
C THR A 191 -14.68 0.06 -1.83
N MET A 192 -13.79 -0.52 -2.63
CA MET A 192 -13.04 0.17 -3.68
C MET A 192 -13.33 -0.48 -5.02
N ASN A 193 -13.59 0.33 -6.05
CA ASN A 193 -13.82 -0.14 -7.41
C ASN A 193 -13.10 0.77 -8.39
N THR A 194 -12.57 0.21 -9.48
CA THR A 194 -12.09 1.05 -10.57
C THR A 194 -13.25 1.77 -11.25
N LEU A 195 -12.98 2.97 -11.71
CA LEU A 195 -13.79 3.69 -12.68
C LEU A 195 -13.03 3.66 -13.99
N ASP A 196 -12.99 2.48 -14.60
CA ASP A 196 -12.44 2.38 -15.94
C ASP A 196 -13.43 2.99 -16.93
N LEU A 197 -12.85 3.83 -17.80
CA LEU A 197 -13.50 4.47 -18.93
C LEU A 197 -14.07 3.35 -19.80
N VAL A 198 -15.39 3.36 -19.98
CA VAL A 198 -16.19 2.58 -20.94
C VAL A 198 -15.32 1.74 -21.87
N GLU A 199 -15.30 0.42 -21.67
CA GLU A 199 -14.97 -0.50 -22.75
C GLU A 199 -15.99 -0.19 -23.86
N GLU A 200 -15.60 0.60 -24.87
CA GLU A 200 -16.39 0.71 -26.09
C GLU A 200 -16.36 -0.68 -26.73
N GLU A 201 -17.48 -1.40 -26.62
CA GLU A 201 -17.78 -2.64 -27.36
C GLU A 201 -17.79 -2.42 -28.86
#